data_AF-A0A523G3C1-F1
#
_entry.id   AF-A0A523G3C1-F1
#
_cell.length_a   1.000
_cell.length_b   1.000
_cell.length_c   1.000
_cell.angle_alpha   90.00
_cell.angle_beta   90.00
_cell.angle_gamma   90.00
#
_symmetry.space_group_name_H-M   'P 1'
#
loop_
_entity.id
_entity.type
_entity.pdbx_description
1 polymer ?
#
loop_
_entity_poly.entity_id
_entity_poly.type
_entity_poly.pdbx_seq_one_letter_code
_entity_poly.pdbx_strand_id
1 'polypeptide(L)'
;MTTNPWMPGPRGREPAELMKPIVDPAGWVAGDLKGTEAWVYQLSDVEIADIFDAVARVEAAALDLKDLTGKEFPLPVFGGALAEIREELLEGRGFAIIKGLPVTGRSRFQNACAFLGIGSHVGKAVSQNGKGHLLGHVKNIGGDINAPTGRGYNSPSELTFHADGCDVASLCCLHTAKSGGRHRICSSVSTYNEMLSRRPDLADELAFRFYHTLRGELPPGVTRPWGRKPVVSVKDGYFSARGASSTIKRAQGLPGVPKLSPAQAEAIGMYQAISGELALDIDFEPGDISFVHNHVILHARSAYTDWPEPERARHLLRLWLDTGGARPLDGEVEAATRGILVAGTILDTPLEAA
;
A
#
# COMPACT_ATOMS: atom_id res chain seq x y z
N MET A 1 1.62 -2.26 32.17
CA MET A 1 1.86 -1.26 31.11
C MET A 1 2.86 -1.86 30.14
N THR A 2 2.38 -2.34 29.01
CA THR A 2 3.26 -2.75 27.90
C THR A 2 3.93 -1.47 27.39
N THR A 3 5.24 -1.39 27.47
CA THR A 3 6.01 -0.29 26.88
C THR A 3 5.87 -0.37 25.36
N ASN A 4 5.51 0.73 24.71
CA ASN A 4 5.42 0.80 23.26
C ASN A 4 6.83 0.55 22.67
N PRO A 5 7.05 -0.51 21.85
CA PRO A 5 8.37 -0.85 21.34
C PRO A 5 8.83 0.08 20.21
N TRP A 6 7.94 0.94 19.69
CA TRP A 6 8.20 1.84 18.59
C TRP A 6 9.47 2.67 18.77
N MET A 7 10.34 2.61 17.78
CA MET A 7 11.49 3.50 17.66
C MET A 7 11.69 3.87 16.18
N PRO A 8 11.66 5.16 15.81
CA PRO A 8 11.93 5.60 14.45
C PRO A 8 13.25 5.02 13.90
N GLY A 9 13.28 4.79 12.60
CA GLY A 9 14.42 4.20 11.91
C GLY A 9 15.60 5.17 11.82
N PRO A 10 16.78 4.67 11.45
CA PRO A 10 17.91 5.54 11.14
C PRO A 10 17.51 6.51 10.02
N ARG A 11 17.99 7.75 10.12
CA ARG A 11 17.89 8.75 9.05
C ARG A 11 19.26 8.82 8.36
N GLY A 12 19.31 8.68 7.05
CA GLY A 12 20.59 8.53 6.35
C GLY A 12 20.44 8.17 4.88
N ARG A 13 19.73 9.01 4.13
CA ARG A 13 19.60 8.88 2.68
C ARG A 13 20.72 9.65 1.99
N GLU A 14 21.32 9.05 0.99
CA GLU A 14 22.21 9.75 0.05
C GLU A 14 21.48 9.98 -1.28
N PRO A 15 21.89 10.99 -2.09
CA PRO A 15 21.33 11.17 -3.42
C PRO A 15 21.47 9.88 -4.25
N ALA A 16 20.33 9.31 -4.64
CA ALA A 16 20.26 8.12 -5.47
C ALA A 16 20.72 8.41 -6.90
N GLU A 17 21.38 7.42 -7.50
CA GLU A 17 21.63 7.34 -8.93
C GLU A 17 21.37 5.91 -9.38
N LEU A 18 20.70 5.72 -10.51
CA LEU A 18 20.51 4.39 -11.08
C LEU A 18 21.87 3.79 -11.45
N MET A 19 21.94 2.45 -11.39
CA MET A 19 23.13 1.65 -11.63
C MET A 19 24.27 1.86 -10.61
N LYS A 20 23.94 2.46 -9.46
CA LYS A 20 24.75 2.47 -8.25
C LYS A 20 23.93 1.90 -7.08
N PRO A 21 24.56 1.34 -6.04
CA PRO A 21 23.85 0.96 -4.83
C PRO A 21 23.12 2.17 -4.24
N ILE A 22 21.84 1.98 -3.90
CA ILE A 22 20.98 3.00 -3.30
C ILE A 22 21.15 2.95 -1.78
N VAL A 23 21.52 4.09 -1.19
CA VAL A 23 21.61 4.28 0.27
C VAL A 23 20.36 5.04 0.73
N ASP A 24 19.42 4.32 1.35
CA ASP A 24 18.14 4.86 1.84
C ASP A 24 17.79 4.13 3.16
N PRO A 25 17.22 4.80 4.18
CA PRO A 25 16.66 4.15 5.36
C PRO A 25 15.67 3.01 5.08
N ALA A 26 15.02 3.03 3.93
CA ALA A 26 14.18 1.93 3.47
C ALA A 26 14.96 0.70 2.97
N GLY A 27 16.30 0.74 2.89
CA GLY A 27 17.18 -0.35 2.42
C GLY A 27 17.45 -1.44 3.45
N TRP A 28 16.41 -2.06 4.00
CA TRP A 28 16.47 -3.17 4.95
C TRP A 28 16.06 -4.51 4.31
N VAL A 29 16.45 -5.63 4.92
CA VAL A 29 15.94 -6.97 4.65
C VAL A 29 15.27 -7.56 5.89
N ALA A 30 14.44 -8.60 5.74
CA ALA A 30 13.73 -9.20 6.88
C ALA A 30 14.66 -9.65 8.03
N GLY A 31 15.91 -10.03 7.70
CA GLY A 31 16.95 -10.37 8.69
C GLY A 31 17.33 -9.22 9.63
N ASP A 32 17.33 -7.98 9.14
CA ASP A 32 17.69 -6.78 9.92
C ASP A 32 16.63 -6.44 10.98
N LEU A 33 15.40 -6.88 10.74
CA LEU A 33 14.23 -6.63 11.60
C LEU A 33 13.94 -7.78 12.56
N LYS A 34 14.73 -8.86 12.50
CA LYS A 34 14.54 -10.04 13.33
C LYS A 34 14.90 -9.73 14.79
N GLY A 35 13.99 -10.07 15.70
CA GLY A 35 14.21 -9.91 17.15
C GLY A 35 13.96 -8.49 17.67
N THR A 36 13.39 -7.61 16.85
CA THR A 36 12.96 -6.27 17.26
C THR A 36 11.55 -5.97 16.76
N GLU A 37 10.80 -5.21 17.56
CA GLU A 37 9.48 -4.67 17.23
C GLU A 37 9.51 -3.15 17.09
N ALA A 38 10.69 -2.55 16.86
CA ALA A 38 10.85 -1.11 16.71
C ALA A 38 10.00 -0.45 15.60
N TRP A 39 9.48 -1.26 14.69
CA TRP A 39 8.59 -0.88 13.58
C TRP A 39 7.09 -1.08 13.91
N VAL A 40 6.77 -1.50 15.13
CA VAL A 40 5.43 -1.68 15.67
C VAL A 40 5.11 -0.55 16.66
N TYR A 41 4.02 0.16 16.43
CA TYR A 41 3.44 1.11 17.36
C TYR A 41 2.29 0.45 18.12
N GLN A 42 2.49 0.24 19.42
CA GLN A 42 1.44 -0.32 20.28
C GLN A 42 0.56 0.79 20.84
N LEU A 43 -0.72 0.81 20.46
CA LEU A 43 -1.68 1.76 21.03
C LEU A 43 -1.85 1.52 22.53
N SER A 44 -1.85 2.61 23.27
CA SER A 44 -2.21 2.66 24.70
C SER A 44 -3.72 2.88 24.89
N ASP A 45 -4.22 2.58 26.08
CA ASP A 45 -5.64 2.78 26.42
C ASP A 45 -6.10 4.23 26.24
N VAL A 46 -5.21 5.20 26.50
CA VAL A 46 -5.51 6.64 26.35
C VAL A 46 -5.59 7.07 24.89
N GLU A 47 -4.77 6.49 24.01
CA GLU A 47 -4.84 6.75 22.56
C GLU A 47 -6.05 6.06 21.94
N ILE A 48 -6.39 4.86 22.41
CA ILE A 48 -7.63 4.17 22.02
C ILE A 48 -8.84 5.02 22.41
N ALA A 49 -8.88 5.56 23.63
CA ALA A 49 -9.94 6.46 24.06
C ALA A 49 -10.01 7.72 23.17
N ASP A 50 -8.87 8.34 22.86
CA ASP A 50 -8.79 9.51 21.97
C ASP A 50 -9.39 9.23 20.59
N ILE A 51 -9.08 8.07 20.01
CA ILE A 51 -9.64 7.63 18.72
C ILE A 51 -11.16 7.46 18.81
N PHE A 52 -11.68 6.76 19.82
CA PHE A 52 -13.12 6.50 19.91
C PHE A 52 -13.94 7.71 20.36
N ASP A 53 -13.33 8.65 21.08
CA ASP A 53 -13.94 9.95 21.36
C ASP A 53 -14.12 10.75 20.06
N ALA A 54 -13.12 10.74 19.16
CA ALA A 54 -13.26 11.35 17.84
C ALA A 54 -14.33 10.64 16.98
N VAL A 55 -14.38 9.29 16.99
CA VAL A 55 -15.43 8.52 16.32
C VAL A 55 -16.82 8.92 16.82
N ALA A 56 -17.00 9.02 18.15
CA ALA A 56 -18.29 9.39 18.74
C ALA A 56 -18.73 10.81 18.34
N ARG A 57 -17.79 11.75 18.19
CA ARG A 57 -18.08 13.11 17.69
C ARG A 57 -18.53 13.10 16.22
N VAL A 58 -17.84 12.35 15.37
CA VAL A 58 -18.21 12.18 13.96
C VAL A 58 -19.60 11.57 13.82
N GLU A 59 -19.90 10.53 14.61
CA GLU A 59 -21.19 9.85 14.64
C GLU A 59 -22.31 10.79 15.12
N ALA A 60 -22.08 11.54 16.21
CA ALA A 60 -23.05 12.51 16.74
C ALA A 60 -23.32 13.69 15.79
N ALA A 61 -22.31 14.12 15.03
CA ALA A 61 -22.44 15.16 14.02
C ALA A 61 -22.95 14.65 12.66
N ALA A 62 -23.15 13.33 12.51
CA ALA A 62 -23.56 12.67 11.28
C ALA A 62 -22.71 13.08 10.05
N LEU A 63 -21.39 13.22 10.25
CA LEU A 63 -20.48 13.61 9.17
C LEU A 63 -20.30 12.46 8.18
N ASP A 64 -20.18 12.80 6.90
CA ASP A 64 -19.84 11.85 5.86
C ASP A 64 -18.36 11.47 5.97
N LEU A 65 -18.07 10.16 5.97
CA LEU A 65 -16.72 9.66 6.16
C LEU A 65 -15.77 10.08 5.03
N LYS A 66 -16.29 10.38 3.83
CA LYS A 66 -15.49 10.86 2.70
C LYS A 66 -14.91 12.26 2.89
N ASP A 67 -15.53 13.04 3.79
CA ASP A 67 -15.16 14.43 4.06
C ASP A 67 -14.23 14.56 5.28
N LEU A 68 -13.88 13.44 5.92
CA LEU A 68 -12.99 13.44 7.08
C LEU A 68 -11.57 13.86 6.69
N THR A 69 -11.10 14.91 7.36
CA THR A 69 -9.68 15.25 7.45
C THR A 69 -9.22 15.23 8.91
N GLY A 70 -7.93 15.46 9.16
CA GLY A 70 -7.43 15.59 10.54
C GLY A 70 -8.08 16.73 11.35
N LYS A 71 -8.80 17.67 10.69
CA LYS A 71 -9.59 18.72 11.37
C LYS A 71 -10.92 18.20 11.90
N GLU A 72 -11.63 17.40 11.10
CA GLU A 72 -12.90 16.77 11.48
C GLU A 72 -12.69 15.55 12.40
N PHE A 73 -11.46 14.99 12.39
CA PHE A 73 -11.04 13.89 13.25
C PHE A 73 -9.79 14.27 14.09
N PRO A 74 -9.90 15.22 15.04
CA PRO A 74 -8.77 15.64 15.84
C PRO A 74 -8.36 14.56 16.86
N LEU A 75 -7.06 14.29 16.95
CA LEU A 75 -6.46 13.34 17.88
C LEU A 75 -5.43 14.06 18.77
N PRO A 76 -5.86 14.80 19.81
CA PRO A 76 -4.96 15.56 20.68
C PRO A 76 -3.94 14.70 21.44
N VAL A 77 -4.20 13.42 21.66
CA VAL A 77 -3.29 12.50 22.34
C VAL A 77 -2.46 11.73 21.31
N PHE A 78 -3.11 11.08 20.34
CA PHE A 78 -2.43 10.19 19.40
C PHE A 78 -1.79 10.92 18.19
N GLY A 79 -2.20 12.16 17.92
CA GLY A 79 -1.77 12.90 16.72
C GLY A 79 -0.26 13.13 16.62
N GLY A 80 0.44 13.32 17.75
CA GLY A 80 1.90 13.47 17.77
C GLY A 80 2.62 12.22 17.25
N ALA A 81 2.20 11.05 17.72
CA ALA A 81 2.74 9.78 17.25
C ALA A 81 2.42 9.50 15.78
N LEU A 82 1.24 9.91 15.30
CA LEU A 82 0.89 9.80 13.89
C LEU A 82 1.78 10.68 12.99
N ALA A 83 2.20 11.85 13.48
CA ALA A 83 3.18 12.68 12.76
C ALA A 83 4.55 11.99 12.68
N GLU A 84 5.02 11.36 13.75
CA GLU A 84 6.25 10.55 13.73
C GLU A 84 6.14 9.34 12.80
N ILE A 85 5.00 8.63 12.83
CA ILE A 85 4.73 7.52 11.90
C ILE A 85 4.75 8.02 10.45
N ARG A 86 4.13 9.18 10.17
CA ARG A 86 4.18 9.78 8.83
C ARG A 86 5.62 10.08 8.39
N GLU A 87 6.46 10.60 9.28
CA GLU A 87 7.88 10.82 9.01
C GLU A 87 8.65 9.51 8.81
N GLU A 88 8.34 8.46 9.57
CA GLU A 88 8.91 7.12 9.38
C GLU A 88 8.57 6.52 8.00
N LEU A 89 7.35 6.76 7.51
CA LEU A 89 6.93 6.31 6.18
C LEU A 89 7.68 7.06 5.06
N LEU A 90 7.87 8.37 5.22
CA LEU A 90 8.46 9.20 4.15
C LEU A 90 9.99 9.15 4.15
N GLU A 91 10.59 9.21 5.33
CA GLU A 91 12.02 9.44 5.53
C GLU A 91 12.74 8.29 6.25
N GLY A 92 12.02 7.23 6.62
CA GLY A 92 12.54 6.10 7.39
C GLY A 92 12.43 4.79 6.63
N ARG A 93 12.09 3.71 7.33
CA ARG A 93 11.98 2.35 6.78
C ARG A 93 10.90 2.23 5.70
N GLY A 94 10.00 3.21 5.57
CA GLY A 94 8.96 3.19 4.55
C GLY A 94 7.71 2.41 4.94
N PHE A 95 7.64 1.88 6.16
CA PHE A 95 6.45 1.19 6.68
C PHE A 95 6.31 1.36 8.19
N ALA A 96 5.11 1.13 8.70
CA ALA A 96 4.82 1.07 10.13
C ALA A 96 3.60 0.17 10.37
N ILE A 97 3.59 -0.58 11.47
CA ILE A 97 2.42 -1.34 11.92
C ILE A 97 1.90 -0.75 13.22
N ILE A 98 0.64 -0.33 13.27
CA ILE A 98 -0.05 0.06 14.51
C ILE A 98 -0.83 -1.16 15.01
N LYS A 99 -0.71 -1.48 16.29
CA LYS A 99 -1.41 -2.60 16.93
C LYS A 99 -2.34 -2.14 18.04
N GLY A 100 -3.40 -2.93 18.27
CA GLY A 100 -4.27 -2.80 19.44
C GLY A 100 -5.53 -1.97 19.26
N LEU A 101 -5.95 -1.61 18.03
CA LEU A 101 -7.23 -0.93 17.82
C LEU A 101 -8.39 -1.92 18.06
N PRO A 102 -9.28 -1.71 19.05
CA PRO A 102 -10.36 -2.66 19.31
C PRO A 102 -11.47 -2.56 18.26
N VAL A 103 -11.45 -3.49 17.30
CA VAL A 103 -12.45 -3.57 16.21
C VAL A 103 -13.62 -4.51 16.52
N THR A 104 -13.43 -5.48 17.41
CA THR A 104 -14.47 -6.43 17.82
C THR A 104 -15.54 -5.73 18.66
N GLY A 105 -16.81 -5.99 18.38
CA GLY A 105 -17.95 -5.36 19.08
C GLY A 105 -18.24 -3.91 18.66
N ARG A 106 -17.52 -3.39 17.65
CA ARG A 106 -17.78 -2.09 17.04
C ARG A 106 -18.63 -2.24 15.78
N SER A 107 -19.41 -1.20 15.47
CA SER A 107 -20.13 -1.17 14.19
C SER A 107 -19.15 -1.02 13.03
N ARG A 108 -19.59 -1.39 11.83
CA ARG A 108 -18.81 -1.19 10.60
C ARG A 108 -18.45 0.29 10.41
N PHE A 109 -19.40 1.19 10.68
CA PHE A 109 -19.19 2.62 10.64
C PHE A 109 -18.09 3.06 11.60
N GLN A 110 -18.13 2.62 12.87
CA GLN A 110 -17.12 2.98 13.87
C GLN A 110 -15.72 2.50 13.47
N ASN A 111 -15.59 1.28 12.96
CA ASN A 111 -14.32 0.75 12.46
C ASN A 111 -13.80 1.52 11.23
N ALA A 112 -14.68 1.84 10.29
CA ALA A 112 -14.35 2.64 9.10
C ALA A 112 -13.95 4.08 9.48
N CYS A 113 -14.69 4.70 10.40
CA CYS A 113 -14.45 6.04 10.91
C CYS A 113 -13.11 6.13 11.63
N ALA A 114 -12.81 5.21 12.55
CA ALA A 114 -11.52 5.14 13.22
C ALA A 114 -10.38 5.00 12.22
N PHE A 115 -10.50 4.10 11.25
CA PHE A 115 -9.46 3.84 10.27
C PHE A 115 -9.22 5.03 9.32
N LEU A 116 -10.29 5.64 8.78
CA LEU A 116 -10.20 6.85 7.95
C LEU A 116 -9.65 8.03 8.74
N GLY A 117 -10.12 8.21 9.97
CA GLY A 117 -9.66 9.24 10.90
C GLY A 117 -8.16 9.15 11.14
N ILE A 118 -7.66 7.97 11.52
CA ILE A 118 -6.21 7.71 11.68
C ILE A 118 -5.46 7.98 10.37
N GLY A 119 -5.95 7.45 9.24
CA GLY A 119 -5.33 7.64 7.93
C GLY A 119 -5.24 9.10 7.49
N SER A 120 -6.20 9.94 7.91
CA SER A 120 -6.25 11.37 7.56
C SER A 120 -5.11 12.21 8.14
N HIS A 121 -4.43 11.73 9.20
CA HIS A 121 -3.23 12.34 9.76
C HIS A 121 -1.96 11.95 8.99
N VAL A 122 -2.01 10.87 8.20
CA VAL A 122 -0.88 10.42 7.35
C VAL A 122 -0.95 11.06 5.96
N GLY A 123 -2.14 11.12 5.37
CA GLY A 123 -2.36 11.72 4.05
C GLY A 123 -3.83 11.82 3.69
N LYS A 124 -4.11 12.35 2.50
CA LYS A 124 -5.47 12.50 1.98
C LYS A 124 -5.91 11.22 1.26
N ALA A 125 -7.09 10.70 1.61
CA ALA A 125 -7.66 9.56 0.91
C ALA A 125 -7.91 9.88 -0.58
N VAL A 126 -7.52 8.97 -1.46
CA VAL A 126 -7.75 9.04 -2.90
C VAL A 126 -8.50 7.81 -3.40
N SER A 127 -9.17 7.96 -4.54
CA SER A 127 -9.96 6.89 -5.14
C SER A 127 -9.10 5.68 -5.52
N GLN A 128 -9.61 4.48 -5.20
CA GLN A 128 -8.91 3.21 -5.42
C GLN A 128 -9.36 2.46 -6.68
N ASN A 129 -10.43 2.94 -7.33
CA ASN A 129 -11.06 2.34 -8.50
C ASN A 129 -11.93 3.37 -9.25
N GLY A 130 -12.46 2.99 -10.41
CA GLY A 130 -13.33 3.87 -11.21
C GLY A 130 -14.70 4.16 -10.58
N LYS A 131 -15.10 3.46 -9.50
CA LYS A 131 -16.33 3.73 -8.75
C LYS A 131 -16.15 4.87 -7.73
N GLY A 132 -14.94 5.37 -7.52
CA GLY A 132 -14.69 6.49 -6.59
C GLY A 132 -14.51 6.08 -5.12
N HIS A 133 -14.31 4.80 -4.83
CA HIS A 133 -14.20 4.33 -3.45
C HIS A 133 -12.92 4.85 -2.79
N LEU A 134 -13.07 5.68 -1.76
CA LEU A 134 -12.00 6.13 -0.87
C LEU A 134 -11.69 5.07 0.19
N LEU A 135 -12.70 4.33 0.63
CA LEU A 135 -12.57 3.16 1.50
C LEU A 135 -12.71 1.87 0.70
N GLY A 136 -11.66 1.05 0.69
CA GLY A 136 -11.62 -0.22 -0.01
C GLY A 136 -11.92 -1.40 0.91
N HIS A 137 -12.56 -2.43 0.36
CA HIS A 137 -12.79 -3.70 1.05
C HIS A 137 -11.93 -4.79 0.43
N VAL A 138 -11.00 -5.34 1.21
CA VAL A 138 -10.11 -6.44 0.80
C VAL A 138 -10.64 -7.73 1.44
N LYS A 139 -11.50 -8.42 0.69
CA LYS A 139 -12.10 -9.70 1.07
C LYS A 139 -12.42 -10.53 -0.17
N ASN A 140 -12.58 -11.84 0.00
CA ASN A 140 -13.04 -12.69 -1.09
C ASN A 140 -14.51 -12.40 -1.38
N ILE A 141 -14.81 -11.99 -2.61
CA ILE A 141 -16.19 -11.83 -3.13
C ILE A 141 -16.41 -12.65 -4.41
N GLY A 142 -15.55 -13.65 -4.66
CA GLY A 142 -15.63 -14.50 -5.85
C GLY A 142 -15.13 -13.83 -7.14
N GLY A 143 -14.26 -12.83 -7.03
CA GLY A 143 -13.72 -12.14 -8.22
C GLY A 143 -12.84 -13.05 -9.06
N ASP A 144 -13.06 -13.06 -10.39
CA ASP A 144 -12.17 -13.74 -11.33
C ASP A 144 -10.88 -12.93 -11.56
N ILE A 145 -9.76 -13.46 -11.10
CA ILE A 145 -8.44 -12.84 -11.26
C ILE A 145 -7.90 -12.93 -12.69
N ASN A 146 -8.44 -13.80 -13.53
CA ASN A 146 -8.00 -13.97 -14.91
C ASN A 146 -8.76 -13.04 -15.86
N ALA A 147 -9.89 -12.49 -15.43
CA ALA A 147 -10.61 -11.48 -16.18
C ALA A 147 -9.72 -10.24 -16.47
N PRO A 148 -9.86 -9.61 -17.65
CA PRO A 148 -9.06 -8.42 -18.02
C PRO A 148 -9.12 -7.30 -16.98
N THR A 149 -10.29 -7.11 -16.36
CA THR A 149 -10.58 -6.12 -15.32
C THR A 149 -10.42 -6.67 -13.89
N GLY A 150 -10.09 -7.96 -13.74
CA GLY A 150 -10.06 -8.68 -12.47
C GLY A 150 -9.09 -8.08 -11.46
N ARG A 151 -9.48 -8.06 -10.18
CA ARG A 151 -8.69 -7.50 -9.08
C ARG A 151 -8.37 -8.56 -8.03
N GLY A 152 -7.08 -8.81 -7.78
CA GLY A 152 -6.65 -9.91 -6.91
C GLY A 152 -7.10 -9.80 -5.45
N TYR A 153 -7.41 -8.60 -4.96
CA TYR A 153 -7.90 -8.43 -3.59
C TYR A 153 -9.32 -9.00 -3.36
N ASN A 154 -10.06 -9.28 -4.43
CA ASN A 154 -11.42 -9.84 -4.40
C ASN A 154 -11.48 -11.38 -4.48
N SER A 155 -10.32 -12.05 -4.43
CA SER A 155 -10.20 -13.51 -4.52
C SER A 155 -9.28 -14.07 -3.40
N PRO A 156 -9.29 -15.39 -3.16
CA PRO A 156 -8.42 -16.04 -2.18
C PRO A 156 -7.01 -16.37 -2.70
N SER A 157 -6.75 -16.14 -3.99
CA SER A 157 -5.49 -16.45 -4.65
C SER A 157 -4.34 -15.60 -4.12
N GLU A 158 -3.10 -16.05 -4.34
CA GLU A 158 -1.93 -15.23 -4.07
C GLU A 158 -1.99 -13.91 -4.87
N LEU A 159 -1.59 -12.83 -4.22
CA LEU A 159 -1.36 -11.54 -4.85
C LEU A 159 0.13 -11.22 -4.76
N THR A 160 0.81 -11.25 -5.90
CA THR A 160 2.26 -11.07 -6.00
C THR A 160 2.70 -9.65 -5.60
N PHE A 161 4.01 -9.44 -5.43
CA PHE A 161 4.56 -8.17 -4.98
C PHE A 161 4.19 -7.03 -5.94
N HIS A 162 3.56 -5.99 -5.40
CA HIS A 162 3.12 -4.82 -6.13
C HIS A 162 3.20 -3.56 -5.29
N ALA A 163 2.93 -2.43 -5.95
CA ALA A 163 2.76 -1.13 -5.33
C ALA A 163 1.49 -0.50 -5.89
N ASP A 164 0.61 -0.06 -4.98
CA ASP A 164 -0.72 0.46 -5.29
C ASP A 164 -0.65 1.88 -5.88
N GLY A 165 -1.68 2.34 -6.60
CA GLY A 165 -1.70 3.62 -7.34
C GLY A 165 -1.81 4.88 -6.47
N CYS A 166 -1.06 4.94 -5.37
CA CYS A 166 -0.99 6.00 -4.37
C CYS A 166 0.41 6.09 -3.76
N ASP A 167 0.65 7.10 -2.91
CA ASP A 167 1.90 7.22 -2.15
C ASP A 167 1.93 6.19 -1.02
N VAL A 168 0.93 6.19 -0.14
CA VAL A 168 0.86 5.28 1.00
C VAL A 168 -0.39 4.40 0.86
N ALA A 169 -0.17 3.08 0.87
CA ALA A 169 -1.26 2.12 1.03
C ALA A 169 -1.38 1.74 2.50
N SER A 170 -2.61 1.67 3.00
CA SER A 170 -2.87 1.23 4.37
C SER A 170 -3.93 0.15 4.42
N LEU A 171 -3.76 -0.81 5.32
CA LEU A 171 -4.69 -1.90 5.57
C LEU A 171 -5.06 -1.94 7.04
N CYS A 172 -6.34 -2.10 7.36
CA CYS A 172 -6.83 -2.35 8.72
C CYS A 172 -7.50 -3.73 8.77
N CYS A 173 -7.02 -4.61 9.65
CA CYS A 173 -7.56 -5.96 9.79
C CYS A 173 -8.82 -5.98 10.66
N LEU A 174 -9.93 -6.44 10.10
CA LEU A 174 -11.15 -6.66 10.85
C LEU A 174 -11.30 -8.14 11.20
N HIS A 175 -11.10 -9.02 10.21
CA HIS A 175 -11.04 -10.47 10.42
C HIS A 175 -9.89 -11.09 9.61
N THR A 176 -9.22 -12.07 10.21
CA THR A 176 -8.20 -12.89 9.56
C THR A 176 -8.82 -14.05 8.79
N ALA A 177 -8.05 -14.64 7.86
CA ALA A 177 -8.44 -15.88 7.21
C ALA A 177 -8.38 -17.06 8.20
N LYS A 178 -8.98 -18.19 7.83
CA LYS A 178 -8.82 -19.45 8.59
C LYS A 178 -7.38 -19.95 8.55
N SER A 179 -6.74 -19.84 7.38
CA SER A 179 -5.31 -20.13 7.19
C SER A 179 -4.74 -19.35 6.00
N GLY A 180 -3.44 -19.06 6.05
CA GLY A 180 -2.77 -18.24 5.04
C GLY A 180 -3.18 -16.77 5.08
N GLY A 181 -3.09 -16.08 3.94
CA GLY A 181 -3.55 -14.70 3.79
C GLY A 181 -2.64 -13.67 4.44
N ARG A 182 -1.39 -14.06 4.71
CA ARG A 182 -0.35 -13.24 5.32
C ARG A 182 -0.08 -12.02 4.47
N HIS A 183 -0.01 -10.86 5.11
CA HIS A 183 0.47 -9.65 4.47
C HIS A 183 1.99 -9.74 4.42
N ARG A 184 2.57 -9.57 3.23
CA ARG A 184 4.03 -9.65 3.05
C ARG A 184 4.51 -8.29 2.54
N ILE A 185 5.61 -7.79 3.07
CA ILE A 185 6.21 -6.53 2.65
C ILE A 185 7.69 -6.74 2.32
N CYS A 186 8.22 -5.96 1.39
CA CYS A 186 9.62 -6.02 1.01
C CYS A 186 10.12 -4.63 0.63
N SER A 187 11.36 -4.31 1.02
CA SER A 187 12.05 -3.11 0.54
C SER A 187 12.35 -3.22 -0.95
N SER A 188 11.83 -2.27 -1.74
CA SER A 188 12.18 -2.16 -3.14
C SER A 188 13.60 -1.62 -3.35
N VAL A 189 14.15 -0.89 -2.36
CA VAL A 189 15.54 -0.44 -2.33
C VAL A 189 16.48 -1.64 -2.25
N SER A 190 16.26 -2.53 -1.27
CA SER A 190 17.07 -3.75 -1.10
C SER A 190 16.89 -4.70 -2.27
N THR A 191 15.66 -4.82 -2.80
CA THR A 191 15.39 -5.61 -4.00
C THR A 191 16.20 -5.12 -5.20
N TYR A 192 16.22 -3.81 -5.44
CA TYR A 192 17.00 -3.20 -6.53
C TYR A 192 18.50 -3.40 -6.32
N ASN A 193 19.01 -3.13 -5.11
CA ASN A 193 20.43 -3.30 -4.78
C ASN A 193 20.89 -4.75 -4.97
N GLU A 194 20.09 -5.72 -4.52
CA GLU A 194 20.38 -7.14 -4.70
C GLU A 194 20.37 -7.54 -6.18
N MET A 195 19.41 -7.02 -6.95
CA MET A 195 19.35 -7.25 -8.38
C MET A 195 20.54 -6.63 -9.12
N LEU A 196 20.94 -5.41 -8.76
CA LEU A 196 22.10 -4.72 -9.30
C LEU A 196 23.39 -5.50 -9.02
N SER A 197 23.53 -6.07 -7.83
CA SER A 197 24.67 -6.91 -7.44
C SER A 197 24.74 -8.21 -8.26
N ARG A 198 23.60 -8.89 -8.43
CA ARG A 198 23.55 -10.21 -9.11
C ARG A 198 23.57 -10.10 -10.64
N ARG A 199 22.82 -9.15 -11.22
CA ARG A 199 22.58 -8.99 -12.67
C ARG A 199 22.37 -7.51 -13.01
N PRO A 200 23.44 -6.70 -13.05
CA PRO A 200 23.33 -5.28 -13.37
C PRO A 200 22.71 -5.02 -14.74
N ASP A 201 22.92 -5.91 -15.70
CA ASP A 201 22.30 -5.87 -17.03
C ASP A 201 20.77 -5.93 -16.96
N LEU A 202 20.21 -6.74 -16.06
CA LEU A 202 18.75 -6.80 -15.86
C LEU A 202 18.24 -5.66 -14.97
N ALA A 203 19.04 -5.17 -14.03
CA ALA A 203 18.65 -4.05 -13.19
C ALA A 203 18.43 -2.77 -14.01
N ASP A 204 19.24 -2.58 -15.07
CA ASP A 204 19.09 -1.47 -16.03
C ASP A 204 17.75 -1.53 -16.78
N GLU A 205 17.30 -2.73 -17.16
CA GLU A 205 16.00 -2.93 -17.85
C GLU A 205 14.80 -2.44 -17.01
N LEU A 206 14.92 -2.37 -15.67
CA LEU A 206 13.83 -1.87 -14.82
C LEU A 206 13.55 -0.37 -15.01
N ALA A 207 14.48 0.40 -15.57
CA ALA A 207 14.29 1.80 -15.94
C ALA A 207 13.50 1.96 -17.26
N PHE A 208 13.27 0.87 -18.00
CA PHE A 208 12.45 0.90 -19.21
C PHE A 208 11.02 1.34 -18.88
N ARG A 209 10.42 2.14 -19.76
CA ARG A 209 9.02 2.59 -19.63
C ARG A 209 8.05 1.50 -20.08
N PHE A 210 7.76 0.59 -19.15
CA PHE A 210 6.83 -0.52 -19.32
C PHE A 210 5.41 -0.05 -19.57
N TYR A 211 4.66 -0.88 -20.30
CA TYR A 211 3.24 -0.68 -20.54
C TYR A 211 2.45 -1.32 -19.41
N HIS A 212 1.56 -0.56 -18.79
CA HIS A 212 0.67 -1.02 -17.72
C HIS A 212 -0.78 -0.87 -18.16
N THR A 213 -1.57 -1.94 -18.07
CA THR A 213 -3.01 -1.84 -18.35
C THR A 213 -3.69 -0.89 -17.36
N LEU A 214 -4.58 -0.04 -17.87
CA LEU A 214 -5.47 0.80 -17.06
C LEU A 214 -6.74 0.03 -16.64
N ARG A 215 -6.89 -1.23 -17.03
CA ARG A 215 -8.04 -2.10 -16.69
C ARG A 215 -9.41 -1.50 -17.08
N GLY A 216 -9.44 -0.68 -18.13
CA GLY A 216 -10.63 0.04 -18.56
C GLY A 216 -10.97 1.28 -17.73
N GLU A 217 -10.21 1.59 -16.69
CA GLU A 217 -10.39 2.78 -15.85
C GLU A 217 -9.59 3.95 -16.43
N LEU A 218 -10.05 4.44 -17.57
CA LEU A 218 -9.38 5.50 -18.31
C LEU A 218 -9.61 6.86 -17.62
N PRO A 219 -8.53 7.58 -17.24
CA PRO A 219 -8.67 8.95 -16.82
C PRO A 219 -9.31 9.84 -17.90
N PRO A 220 -9.99 10.93 -17.53
CA PRO A 220 -10.58 11.86 -18.49
C PRO A 220 -9.55 12.30 -19.55
N GLY A 221 -9.93 12.17 -20.82
CA GLY A 221 -9.07 12.51 -21.97
C GLY A 221 -8.06 11.42 -22.38
N VAL A 222 -7.93 10.33 -21.61
CA VAL A 222 -7.07 9.20 -21.97
C VAL A 222 -7.85 8.19 -22.81
N THR A 223 -7.36 7.90 -24.02
CA THR A 223 -8.00 6.95 -24.95
C THR A 223 -7.27 5.61 -25.06
N ARG A 224 -5.98 5.58 -24.66
CA ARG A 224 -5.17 4.36 -24.72
C ARG A 224 -5.50 3.47 -23.51
N PRO A 225 -5.69 2.15 -23.68
CA PRO A 225 -6.02 1.23 -22.58
C PRO A 225 -4.84 0.92 -21.65
N TRP A 226 -3.73 1.64 -21.82
CA TRP A 226 -2.49 1.48 -21.08
C TRP A 226 -1.85 2.84 -20.77
N GLY A 227 -1.15 2.90 -19.65
CA GLY A 227 -0.18 3.93 -19.32
C GLY A 227 1.25 3.41 -19.45
N ARG A 228 2.23 4.30 -19.40
CA ARG A 228 3.66 3.95 -19.34
C ARG A 228 4.30 4.56 -18.12
N LYS A 229 5.19 3.80 -17.50
CA LYS A 229 6.07 4.26 -16.42
C LYS A 229 7.18 3.23 -16.19
N PRO A 230 8.31 3.62 -15.61
CA PRO A 230 9.35 2.66 -15.25
C PRO A 230 8.99 1.85 -14.01
N VAL A 231 9.68 0.72 -13.82
CA VAL A 231 9.64 -0.03 -12.56
C VAL A 231 10.53 0.65 -11.53
N VAL A 232 11.71 1.13 -11.90
CA VAL A 232 12.60 1.93 -11.04
C VAL A 232 12.91 3.28 -11.67
N SER A 233 12.97 4.32 -10.86
CA SER A 233 13.27 5.68 -11.29
C SER A 233 14.02 6.44 -10.22
N VAL A 234 14.76 7.46 -10.64
CA VAL A 234 15.36 8.43 -9.75
C VAL A 234 14.94 9.82 -10.21
N LYS A 235 14.49 10.66 -9.29
CA LYS A 235 14.19 12.06 -9.52
C LYS A 235 14.78 12.91 -8.41
N ASP A 236 15.61 13.88 -8.77
CA ASP A 236 16.21 14.84 -7.84
C ASP A 236 16.89 14.17 -6.62
N GLY A 237 17.60 13.05 -6.87
CA GLY A 237 18.28 12.25 -5.84
C GLY A 237 17.37 11.31 -5.05
N TYR A 238 16.07 11.23 -5.33
CA TYR A 238 15.15 10.29 -4.70
C TYR A 238 14.89 9.08 -5.59
N PHE A 239 15.21 7.89 -5.06
CA PHE A 239 14.81 6.62 -5.66
C PHE A 239 13.29 6.40 -5.52
N SER A 240 12.67 5.78 -6.51
CA SER A 240 11.30 5.28 -6.43
C SER A 240 11.22 3.99 -7.24
N ALA A 241 10.61 2.96 -6.65
CA ALA A 241 10.35 1.73 -7.33
C ALA A 241 8.90 1.28 -7.16
N ARG A 242 8.39 0.66 -8.22
CA ARG A 242 7.01 0.22 -8.38
C ARG A 242 6.98 -1.30 -8.49
N GLY A 243 5.79 -1.88 -8.42
CA GLY A 243 5.61 -3.31 -8.64
C GLY A 243 5.75 -3.69 -10.12
N ALA A 244 6.66 -4.63 -10.43
CA ALA A 244 6.68 -5.37 -11.70
C ALA A 244 5.50 -6.38 -11.76
N SER A 245 4.29 -5.83 -11.81
CA SER A 245 3.07 -6.50 -11.40
C SER A 245 2.28 -7.16 -12.55
N SER A 246 1.16 -7.78 -12.21
CA SER A 246 0.18 -8.32 -13.16
C SER A 246 -0.29 -7.29 -14.21
N THR A 247 -0.18 -5.99 -13.93
CA THR A 247 -0.55 -4.93 -14.88
C THR A 247 0.36 -4.89 -16.11
N ILE A 248 1.66 -5.19 -15.97
CA ILE A 248 2.59 -5.29 -17.10
C ILE A 248 2.28 -6.54 -17.91
N LYS A 249 2.14 -7.69 -17.21
CA LYS A 249 1.83 -8.98 -17.85
C LYS A 249 0.54 -8.92 -18.66
N ARG A 250 -0.53 -8.33 -18.12
CA ARG A 250 -1.80 -8.17 -18.83
C ARG A 250 -1.73 -7.17 -19.98
N ALA A 251 -0.91 -6.12 -19.87
CA ALA A 251 -0.74 -5.16 -20.96
C ALA A 251 -0.20 -5.81 -22.23
N GLN A 252 0.57 -6.90 -22.13
CA GLN A 252 1.10 -7.65 -23.28
C GLN A 252 0.02 -8.25 -24.20
N GLY A 253 -1.22 -8.37 -23.71
CA GLY A 253 -2.38 -8.78 -24.50
C GLY A 253 -3.15 -7.64 -25.16
N LEU A 254 -2.81 -6.37 -24.87
CA LEU A 254 -3.54 -5.22 -25.40
C LEU A 254 -3.06 -4.82 -26.80
N PRO A 255 -3.96 -4.33 -27.68
CA PRO A 255 -3.58 -3.80 -28.98
C PRO A 255 -2.56 -2.65 -28.87
N GLY A 256 -1.55 -2.68 -29.74
CA GLY A 256 -0.52 -1.65 -29.82
C GLY A 256 0.54 -1.69 -28.71
N VAL A 257 0.52 -2.68 -27.82
CA VAL A 257 1.57 -2.88 -26.82
C VAL A 257 2.68 -3.77 -27.44
N PRO A 258 3.92 -3.28 -27.53
CA PRO A 258 5.04 -4.09 -28.00
C PRO A 258 5.33 -5.24 -27.03
N LYS A 259 5.83 -6.35 -27.59
CA LYS A 259 6.25 -7.49 -26.78
C LYS A 259 7.49 -7.15 -25.98
N LEU A 260 7.55 -7.63 -24.73
CA LEU A 260 8.75 -7.53 -23.91
C LEU A 260 9.92 -8.22 -24.62
N SER A 261 11.11 -7.63 -24.52
CA SER A 261 12.34 -8.34 -24.86
C SER A 261 12.55 -9.51 -23.87
N PRO A 262 13.37 -10.52 -24.22
CA PRO A 262 13.75 -11.57 -23.28
C PRO A 262 14.36 -11.00 -21.98
N ALA A 263 15.24 -10.00 -22.09
CA ALA A 263 15.87 -9.35 -20.94
C ALA A 263 14.86 -8.63 -20.04
N GLN A 264 13.87 -7.94 -20.62
CA GLN A 264 12.80 -7.29 -19.86
C GLN A 264 11.91 -8.29 -19.11
N ALA A 265 11.57 -9.40 -19.76
CA ALA A 265 10.80 -10.46 -19.13
C ALA A 265 11.57 -11.12 -17.98
N GLU A 266 12.87 -11.37 -18.19
CA GLU A 266 13.78 -11.91 -17.17
C GLU A 266 13.94 -10.94 -15.99
N ALA A 267 14.13 -9.64 -16.26
CA ALA A 267 14.25 -8.59 -15.24
C ALA A 267 13.02 -8.52 -14.35
N ILE A 268 11.81 -8.54 -14.93
CA ILE A 268 10.55 -8.57 -14.18
C ILE A 268 10.44 -9.83 -13.31
N GLY A 269 10.84 -10.99 -13.86
CA GLY A 269 10.82 -12.26 -13.14
C GLY A 269 11.77 -12.26 -11.95
N MET A 270 13.01 -11.81 -12.15
CA MET A 270 14.04 -11.71 -11.11
C MET A 270 13.65 -10.72 -10.02
N TYR A 271 13.11 -9.55 -10.38
CA TYR A 271 12.62 -8.57 -9.40
C TYR A 271 11.54 -9.16 -8.48
N GLN A 272 10.59 -9.92 -9.05
CA GLN A 272 9.55 -10.61 -8.26
C GLN A 272 10.14 -11.72 -7.37
N ALA A 273 11.13 -12.48 -7.86
CA ALA A 273 11.77 -13.55 -7.10
C ALA A 273 12.54 -12.99 -5.89
N ILE A 274 13.40 -11.99 -6.12
CA ILE A 274 14.17 -11.33 -5.05
C ILE A 274 13.24 -10.68 -4.04
N SER A 275 12.16 -10.03 -4.48
CA SER A 275 11.15 -9.46 -3.56
C SER A 275 10.63 -10.52 -2.59
N GLY A 276 10.40 -11.75 -3.06
CA GLY A 276 9.95 -12.87 -2.24
C GLY A 276 11.02 -13.44 -1.30
N GLU A 277 12.29 -13.45 -1.73
CA GLU A 277 13.45 -13.86 -0.91
C GLU A 277 13.67 -12.92 0.28
N LEU A 278 13.49 -11.61 0.05
CA LEU A 278 13.79 -10.56 1.03
C LEU A 278 12.58 -10.15 1.89
N ALA A 279 11.41 -10.73 1.63
CA ALA A 279 10.16 -10.30 2.25
C ALA A 279 10.07 -10.58 3.75
N LEU A 280 9.47 -9.64 4.47
CA LEU A 280 8.97 -9.80 5.82
C LEU A 280 7.49 -10.19 5.77
N ASP A 281 7.14 -11.27 6.46
CA ASP A 281 5.75 -11.68 6.67
C ASP A 281 5.21 -10.98 7.92
N ILE A 282 4.05 -10.34 7.79
CA ILE A 282 3.30 -9.70 8.87
C ILE A 282 2.08 -10.57 9.18
N ASP A 283 2.07 -11.12 10.39
CA ASP A 283 0.92 -11.82 10.94
C ASP A 283 -0.03 -10.80 11.58
N PHE A 284 -1.07 -10.43 10.84
CA PHE A 284 -2.10 -9.51 11.32
C PHE A 284 -2.99 -10.15 12.37
N GLU A 285 -3.33 -9.34 13.37
CA GLU A 285 -4.44 -9.58 14.30
C GLU A 285 -5.59 -8.59 14.01
N PRO A 286 -6.85 -8.92 14.38
CA PRO A 286 -7.94 -7.95 14.31
C PRO A 286 -7.59 -6.67 15.07
N GLY A 287 -7.67 -5.53 14.38
CA GLY A 287 -7.27 -4.22 14.90
C GLY A 287 -5.92 -3.72 14.41
N ASP A 288 -5.08 -4.59 13.84
CA ASP A 288 -3.79 -4.16 13.32
C ASP A 288 -3.96 -3.31 12.06
N ILE A 289 -3.18 -2.24 11.98
CA ILE A 289 -3.11 -1.34 10.83
C ILE A 289 -1.70 -1.36 10.26
N SER A 290 -1.57 -1.68 8.98
CA SER A 290 -0.31 -1.53 8.23
C SER A 290 -0.33 -0.24 7.42
N PHE A 291 0.79 0.47 7.41
CA PHE A 291 1.08 1.53 6.45
C PHE A 291 2.33 1.14 5.67
N VAL A 292 2.28 1.25 4.34
CA VAL A 292 3.42 1.04 3.44
C VAL A 292 3.53 2.17 2.44
N HIS A 293 4.73 2.73 2.30
CA HIS A 293 5.06 3.76 1.33
C HIS A 293 5.42 3.09 -0.02
N ASN A 294 4.50 3.15 -0.97
CA ASN A 294 4.56 2.44 -2.26
C ASN A 294 5.73 2.84 -3.17
N HIS A 295 6.47 3.89 -2.84
CA HIS A 295 7.66 4.30 -3.60
C HIS A 295 8.92 3.57 -3.16
N VAL A 296 8.94 2.99 -1.96
CA VAL A 296 10.10 2.26 -1.40
C VAL A 296 9.75 0.88 -0.84
N ILE A 297 8.47 0.55 -0.71
CA ILE A 297 7.98 -0.75 -0.23
C ILE A 297 7.07 -1.40 -1.28
N LEU A 298 7.33 -2.68 -1.55
CA LEU A 298 6.41 -3.58 -2.24
C LEU A 298 5.61 -4.38 -1.21
N HIS A 299 4.38 -4.72 -1.56
CA HIS A 299 3.55 -5.59 -0.73
C HIS A 299 2.86 -6.68 -1.54
N ALA A 300 2.57 -7.78 -0.86
CA ALA A 300 1.95 -8.98 -1.39
C ALA A 300 0.99 -9.58 -0.36
N ARG A 301 0.25 -10.59 -0.79
CA ARG A 301 -0.58 -11.42 0.08
C ARG A 301 -0.44 -12.87 -0.33
N SER A 302 -0.14 -13.76 0.61
CA SER A 302 -0.14 -15.20 0.33
C SER A 302 -1.55 -15.70 -0.02
N ALA A 303 -1.64 -16.84 -0.70
CA ALA A 303 -2.92 -17.55 -0.85
C ALA A 303 -3.52 -17.87 0.53
N TYR A 304 -4.85 -18.03 0.58
CA TYR A 304 -5.56 -18.27 1.83
C TYR A 304 -6.83 -19.07 1.67
N THR A 305 -7.33 -19.59 2.79
CA THR A 305 -8.64 -20.24 2.90
C THR A 305 -9.48 -19.48 3.91
N ASP A 306 -10.70 -19.12 3.51
CA ASP A 306 -11.65 -18.46 4.40
C ASP A 306 -12.31 -19.44 5.38
N TRP A 307 -12.93 -18.87 6.41
CA TRP A 307 -13.89 -19.58 7.24
C TRP A 307 -15.13 -19.93 6.41
N PRO A 308 -15.78 -21.09 6.64
CA PRO A 308 -17.07 -21.41 6.02
C PRO A 308 -18.15 -20.39 6.34
N GLU A 309 -18.10 -19.78 7.53
CA GLU A 309 -19.05 -18.77 7.99
C GLU A 309 -18.71 -17.39 7.37
N PRO A 310 -19.60 -16.79 6.56
CA PRO A 310 -19.30 -15.56 5.81
C PRO A 310 -18.90 -14.36 6.67
N GLU A 311 -19.42 -14.26 7.89
CA GLU A 311 -19.13 -13.21 8.85
C GLU A 311 -17.73 -13.33 9.46
N ARG A 312 -17.13 -14.52 9.42
CA ARG A 312 -15.76 -14.81 9.89
C ARG A 312 -14.72 -14.75 8.77
N ALA A 313 -15.16 -14.67 7.51
CA ALA A 313 -14.27 -14.60 6.36
C ALA A 313 -13.31 -13.40 6.46
N ARG A 314 -12.11 -13.56 5.89
CA ARG A 314 -11.05 -12.54 5.92
C ARG A 314 -11.59 -11.23 5.37
N HIS A 315 -11.46 -10.17 6.17
CA HIS A 315 -11.93 -8.84 5.80
C HIS A 315 -10.96 -7.79 6.34
N LEU A 316 -10.28 -7.11 5.42
CA LEU A 316 -9.49 -5.92 5.72
C LEU A 316 -10.14 -4.70 5.06
N LEU A 317 -10.08 -3.55 5.71
CA LEU A 317 -10.29 -2.26 5.05
C LEU A 317 -8.99 -1.79 4.42
N ARG A 318 -9.07 -0.99 3.36
CA ARG A 318 -7.89 -0.42 2.70
C ARG A 318 -8.08 1.06 2.44
N LEU A 319 -7.02 1.83 2.63
CA LEU A 319 -6.91 3.22 2.19
C LEU A 319 -5.76 3.37 1.20
N TRP A 320 -5.96 4.27 0.25
CA TRP A 320 -4.91 4.85 -0.58
C TRP A 320 -4.77 6.31 -0.21
N LEU A 321 -3.57 6.73 0.16
CA LEU A 321 -3.31 8.07 0.69
C LEU A 321 -2.31 8.81 -0.22
N ASP A 322 -2.62 10.06 -0.52
CA ASP A 322 -1.74 11.05 -1.14
C ASP A 322 -1.10 11.89 -0.03
N THR A 323 0.22 12.01 -0.08
CA THR A 323 1.02 12.71 0.93
C THR A 323 1.30 14.17 0.58
N GLY A 324 0.76 14.67 -0.54
CA GLY A 324 0.86 16.05 -0.98
C GLY A 324 2.16 16.37 -1.72
N GLY A 325 2.72 15.39 -2.43
CA GLY A 325 3.99 15.57 -3.15
C GLY A 325 5.20 15.66 -2.23
N ALA A 326 5.18 14.97 -1.08
CA ALA A 326 6.24 15.01 -0.09
C ALA A 326 7.60 14.48 -0.60
N ARG A 327 7.61 13.70 -1.68
CA ARG A 327 8.81 13.16 -2.32
C ARG A 327 8.81 13.49 -3.82
N PRO A 328 9.93 13.93 -4.41
CA PRO A 328 10.07 14.04 -5.86
C PRO A 328 9.90 12.69 -6.56
N LEU A 329 9.17 12.67 -7.67
CA LEU A 329 8.89 11.47 -8.46
C LEU A 329 9.11 11.75 -9.95
N ASP A 330 9.46 10.72 -10.72
CA ASP A 330 9.34 10.79 -12.18
C ASP A 330 7.89 11.13 -12.56
N GLY A 331 7.70 12.01 -13.54
CA GLY A 331 6.37 12.56 -13.86
C GLY A 331 5.34 11.50 -14.29
N GLU A 332 5.76 10.40 -14.92
CA GLU A 332 4.85 9.30 -15.26
C GLU A 332 4.48 8.45 -14.04
N VAL A 333 5.41 8.31 -13.09
CA VAL A 333 5.13 7.65 -11.81
C VAL A 333 4.16 8.50 -10.99
N GLU A 334 4.43 9.79 -10.86
CA GLU A 334 3.59 10.76 -10.14
C GLU A 334 2.16 10.79 -10.70
N ALA A 335 2.01 10.90 -12.03
CA ALA A 335 0.70 10.90 -12.67
C ALA A 335 -0.09 9.61 -12.38
N ALA A 336 0.61 8.49 -12.21
CA ALA A 336 0.00 7.19 -11.96
C ALA A 336 -0.20 6.85 -10.47
N THR A 337 0.09 7.78 -9.54
CA THR A 337 -0.03 7.58 -8.08
C THR A 337 -0.98 8.59 -7.41
N ARG A 338 -1.89 9.20 -8.17
CA ARG A 338 -2.90 10.16 -7.67
C ARG A 338 -4.29 9.52 -7.46
N GLY A 339 -4.35 8.20 -7.29
CA GLY A 339 -5.59 7.44 -7.30
C GLY A 339 -6.20 7.31 -8.70
N ILE A 340 -7.41 6.76 -8.76
CA ILE A 340 -8.10 6.43 -10.01
C ILE A 340 -9.37 7.26 -10.13
N LEU A 341 -9.40 8.16 -11.10
CA LEU A 341 -10.57 8.94 -11.46
C LEU A 341 -10.88 8.70 -12.93
N VAL A 342 -12.10 8.27 -13.22
CA VAL A 342 -12.66 8.14 -14.57
C VAL A 342 -13.77 9.17 -14.79
N ALA A 343 -14.22 9.35 -16.02
CA ALA A 343 -15.35 10.24 -16.31
C ALA A 343 -16.59 9.85 -15.48
N GLY A 344 -17.16 10.82 -14.75
CA GLY A 344 -18.34 10.61 -13.91
C GLY A 344 -18.07 10.00 -12.53
N THR A 345 -16.80 9.88 -12.10
CA THR A 345 -16.47 9.37 -10.75
C THR A 345 -17.08 10.26 -9.66
N ILE A 346 -17.80 9.65 -8.72
CA ILE A 346 -18.28 10.28 -7.49
C ILE A 346 -17.54 9.62 -6.32
N LEU A 347 -16.92 10.41 -5.46
CA LEU A 347 -16.18 9.88 -4.32
C LEU A 347 -17.14 9.40 -3.23
N ASP A 348 -16.87 8.24 -2.66
CA ASP A 348 -17.66 7.63 -1.59
C ASP A 348 -16.81 6.72 -0.70
N THR A 349 -17.30 6.43 0.49
CA THR A 349 -16.73 5.55 1.50
C THR A 349 -17.72 4.41 1.78
N PRO A 350 -17.86 3.44 0.88
CA PRO A 350 -18.82 2.36 1.07
C PRO A 350 -18.48 1.59 2.34
N LEU A 351 -19.49 1.32 3.18
CA LEU A 351 -19.30 0.56 4.41
C LEU A 351 -19.28 -0.95 4.17
N GLU A 352 -19.68 -1.42 2.99
CA GLU A 352 -19.66 -2.82 2.62
C GLU A 352 -19.04 -3.02 1.23
N ALA A 353 -18.55 -4.23 0.97
CA ALA A 353 -17.98 -4.57 -0.32
C ALA A 353 -19.07 -4.56 -1.42
N ALA A 354 -18.75 -3.96 -2.58
CA ALA A 354 -19.68 -3.74 -3.68
C ALA A 354 -19.11 -4.08 -5.07
#